data_AF-A0AAD8XUP5-F1
#
_entry.id   AF-A0AAD8XUP5-F1
#
_cell.length_a   1.000
_cell.length_b   1.000
_cell.length_c   1.000
_cell.angle_alpha   90.00
_cell.angle_beta   90.00
_cell.angle_gamma   90.00
#
_symmetry.space_group_name_H-M   'P 1'
#
loop_
_entity.id
_entity.type
_entity.pdbx_description
1 polymer ?
#
loop_
_entity_poly.entity_id
_entity_poly.type
_entity_poly.pdbx_seq_one_letter_code
_entity_poly.pdbx_strand_id
1 'polypeptide(L)'
;MRQHPLSPGYLQQCHSALEELVAKYIRIANKSIKKKKKESADADVSKEEAEEKAAKEKQRAKRQQRSVFVLCAVVMGRPYDTPPYIPEALAALSKHSFEQRASMGVRDEVKRVCSEFKRTHTDYWEAHKKQFTQEQLEALEDVVSTPHYYA
;
A
#
# COMPACT_ATOMS: atom_id res chain seq x y z
N MET A 1 -14.85 -14.87 -29.36
CA MET A 1 -15.72 -13.68 -29.27
C MET A 1 -15.02 -12.66 -28.38
N ARG A 2 -14.59 -11.50 -28.90
CA ARG A 2 -14.00 -10.44 -28.07
C ARG A 2 -15.17 -9.73 -27.37
N GLN A 3 -15.23 -9.81 -26.04
CA GLN A 3 -16.24 -9.10 -25.24
C GLN A 3 -16.13 -7.60 -25.52
N HIS A 4 -17.27 -6.92 -25.74
CA HIS A 4 -17.29 -5.47 -25.97
C HIS A 4 -16.91 -4.74 -24.67
N PRO A 5 -16.09 -3.68 -24.73
CA PRO A 5 -15.52 -3.00 -23.56
C PRO A 5 -16.55 -2.29 -22.64
N LEU A 6 -17.81 -2.19 -23.07
CA LEU A 6 -18.91 -1.60 -22.29
C LEU A 6 -19.99 -2.62 -21.94
N SER A 7 -19.78 -3.92 -22.23
CA SER A 7 -20.72 -4.95 -21.79
C SER A 7 -20.68 -5.07 -20.25
N PRO A 8 -21.83 -5.28 -19.58
CA PRO A 8 -21.86 -5.46 -18.11
C PRO A 8 -20.93 -6.58 -17.63
N GLY A 9 -20.79 -7.66 -18.42
CA GLY A 9 -19.86 -8.76 -18.12
C GLY A 9 -18.39 -8.36 -18.17
N TYR A 10 -18.00 -7.47 -19.10
CA TYR A 10 -16.64 -6.96 -19.19
C TYR A 10 -16.28 -6.05 -18.01
N LEU A 11 -17.20 -5.17 -17.60
CA LEU A 11 -17.00 -4.30 -16.44
C LEU A 11 -16.88 -5.08 -15.14
N GLN A 12 -17.72 -6.10 -14.95
CA GLN A 12 -17.64 -6.99 -13.79
C GLN A 12 -16.31 -7.76 -13.76
N GLN A 13 -15.84 -8.23 -14.92
CA GLN A 13 -14.56 -8.92 -15.04
C GLN A 13 -13.36 -8.01 -14.74
N CYS A 14 -13.43 -6.73 -15.16
CA CYS A 14 -12.40 -5.75 -14.80
C CYS A 14 -12.38 -5.48 -13.29
N HIS A 15 -13.54 -5.43 -12.64
CA HIS A 15 -13.63 -5.27 -11.20
C HIS A 15 -13.00 -6.44 -10.45
N SER A 16 -13.36 -7.67 -10.79
CA SER A 16 -12.79 -8.88 -10.14
C SER A 16 -11.29 -9.01 -10.38
N ALA A 17 -10.82 -8.68 -11.59
CA ALA A 17 -9.39 -8.69 -11.89
C ALA A 17 -8.60 -7.68 -11.04
N LEU A 18 -9.19 -6.52 -10.75
CA LEU A 18 -8.57 -5.50 -9.92
C LEU A 18 -8.56 -5.90 -8.44
N GLU A 19 -9.63 -6.52 -7.95
CA GLU A 19 -9.67 -7.12 -6.60
C GLU A 19 -8.56 -8.16 -6.39
N GLU A 20 -8.40 -9.09 -7.34
CA GLU A 20 -7.33 -10.09 -7.29
C GLU A 20 -5.94 -9.45 -7.33
N LEU A 21 -5.76 -8.42 -8.16
CA LEU A 21 -4.51 -7.67 -8.27
C LEU A 21 -4.17 -6.98 -6.94
N VAL A 22 -5.13 -6.29 -6.34
CA VAL A 22 -4.98 -5.62 -5.05
C VAL A 22 -4.63 -6.63 -3.96
N ALA A 23 -5.38 -7.73 -3.85
CA ALA A 23 -5.11 -8.79 -2.89
C ALA A 23 -3.68 -9.37 -3.03
N LYS A 24 -3.21 -9.58 -4.26
CA LYS A 24 -1.84 -10.03 -4.55
C LYS A 24 -0.80 -9.02 -4.05
N TYR A 25 -0.97 -7.74 -4.36
CA TYR A 25 0.00 -6.72 -4.00
C TYR A 25 -0.03 -6.35 -2.51
N ILE A 26 -1.17 -6.44 -1.84
CA ILE A 26 -1.29 -6.37 -0.38
C ILE A 26 -0.43 -7.45 0.28
N ARG A 27 -0.51 -8.70 -0.18
CA ARG A 27 0.32 -9.80 0.37
C ARG A 27 1.81 -9.53 0.19
N ILE A 28 2.21 -9.02 -0.98
CA ILE A 28 3.62 -8.70 -1.27
C ILE A 28 4.10 -7.53 -0.38
N ALA A 29 3.28 -6.48 -0.25
CA ALA A 29 3.57 -5.32 0.58
C ALA A 29 3.71 -5.70 2.06
N ASN A 30 2.73 -6.42 2.62
CA ASN A 30 2.76 -6.88 4.01
C ASN A 30 3.98 -7.79 4.29
N LYS A 31 4.31 -8.72 3.39
CA LYS A 31 5.50 -9.58 3.52
C LYS A 31 6.82 -8.80 3.49
N SER A 32 6.80 -7.59 2.92
CA SER A 32 7.98 -6.73 2.87
C SER A 32 8.22 -5.93 4.15
N ILE A 33 7.26 -5.89 5.08
CA ILE A 33 7.40 -5.26 6.41
C ILE A 33 8.04 -6.28 7.35
N LYS A 34 9.37 -6.25 7.50
CA LYS A 34 10.07 -7.12 8.46
C LYS A 34 9.92 -6.52 9.87
N LYS A 35 9.19 -7.19 10.76
CA LYS A 35 9.43 -7.01 12.21
C LYS A 35 10.82 -7.57 12.55
N LYS A 36 11.60 -6.84 13.35
CA LYS A 36 12.92 -7.28 13.83
C LYS A 36 12.73 -8.62 14.57
N LYS A 37 13.23 -9.73 14.03
CA LYS A 37 13.54 -10.90 14.87
C LYS A 37 14.70 -10.45 15.76
N LYS A 38 14.54 -10.54 17.07
CA LYS A 38 15.59 -10.28 18.05
C LYS A 38 16.62 -11.39 17.90
N GLU A 39 17.50 -11.28 16.91
CA GLU A 39 18.68 -12.13 16.78
C GLU A 39 19.75 -11.57 17.71
N SER A 40 20.17 -12.42 18.64
CA SER A 40 21.31 -12.25 19.52
C SER A 40 22.54 -11.86 18.71
N ALA A 41 23.31 -10.92 19.26
CA ALA A 41 24.59 -10.51 18.70
C ALA A 41 25.52 -11.72 18.61
N ASP A 42 25.69 -12.26 17.41
CA ASP A 42 26.81 -13.13 17.09
C ASP A 42 27.75 -12.35 16.17
N ALA A 43 28.98 -12.19 16.65
CA ALA A 43 29.95 -11.24 16.17
C ALA A 43 31.08 -11.95 15.43
N ASP A 44 30.75 -12.58 14.31
CA ASP A 44 31.71 -12.90 13.23
C ASP A 44 30.93 -13.14 11.92
N VAL A 45 30.54 -12.06 11.24
CA VAL A 45 29.88 -12.16 9.92
C VAL A 45 30.94 -11.96 8.85
N SER A 46 31.20 -13.01 8.07
CA SER A 46 32.13 -12.95 6.94
C SER A 46 31.69 -11.89 5.91
N LYS A 47 32.65 -11.33 5.18
CA LYS A 47 32.40 -10.30 4.15
C LYS A 47 31.38 -10.77 3.10
N GLU A 48 31.45 -12.05 2.71
CA GLU A 48 30.53 -12.67 1.74
C GLU A 48 29.09 -12.73 2.29
N GLU A 49 28.91 -13.06 3.58
CA GLU A 49 27.59 -13.05 4.20
C GLU A 49 27.00 -11.63 4.31
N ALA A 50 27.84 -10.62 4.56
CA ALA A 50 27.40 -9.22 4.62
C ALA A 50 26.91 -8.73 3.24
N GLU A 51 27.63 -9.08 2.17
CA GLU A 51 27.25 -8.75 0.79
C GLU A 51 25.96 -9.45 0.37
N GLU A 52 25.79 -10.73 0.71
CA GLU A 52 24.56 -11.47 0.43
C GLU A 52 23.35 -10.89 1.20
N LYS A 53 23.53 -10.53 2.48
CA LYS A 53 22.51 -9.87 3.31
C LYS A 53 22.12 -8.51 2.70
N ALA A 54 23.08 -7.72 2.23
CA ALA A 54 22.82 -6.43 1.58
C ALA A 54 22.07 -6.59 0.25
N ALA A 55 22.43 -7.59 -0.57
CA ALA A 55 21.74 -7.88 -1.83
C ALA A 55 20.28 -8.31 -1.59
N LYS A 56 20.04 -9.18 -0.60
CA LYS A 56 18.68 -9.60 -0.18
C LYS A 56 17.85 -8.41 0.31
N GLU A 57 18.47 -7.47 1.04
CA GLU A 57 17.77 -6.28 1.52
C GLU A 57 17.44 -5.31 0.37
N LYS A 58 18.36 -5.09 -0.57
CA LYS A 58 18.09 -4.30 -1.79
C LYS A 58 16.96 -4.90 -2.62
N GLN A 59 16.93 -6.23 -2.77
CA GLN A 59 15.84 -6.91 -3.47
C GLN A 59 14.51 -6.79 -2.72
N ARG A 60 14.51 -6.88 -1.38
CA ARG A 60 13.34 -6.64 -0.54
C ARG A 60 12.82 -5.21 -0.70
N ALA A 61 13.69 -4.20 -0.63
CA ALA A 61 13.33 -2.79 -0.77
C ALA A 61 12.69 -2.50 -2.14
N LYS A 62 13.30 -3.03 -3.22
CA LYS A 62 12.73 -2.93 -4.57
C LYS A 62 11.36 -3.60 -4.69
N ARG A 63 11.17 -4.76 -4.03
CA ARG A 63 9.89 -5.46 -4.00
C ARG A 63 8.83 -4.66 -3.23
N GLN A 64 9.19 -4.10 -2.07
CA GLN A 64 8.33 -3.24 -1.27
C GLN A 64 7.87 -2.04 -2.09
N GLN A 65 8.81 -1.26 -2.64
CA GLN A 65 8.50 -0.06 -3.40
C GLN A 65 7.53 -0.35 -4.55
N ARG A 66 7.82 -1.40 -5.34
CA ARG A 66 6.93 -1.81 -6.43
C ARG A 66 5.54 -2.17 -5.93
N SER A 67 5.44 -2.97 -4.87
CA SER A 67 4.12 -3.37 -4.36
C SER A 67 3.32 -2.20 -3.82
N VAL A 68 3.97 -1.29 -3.10
CA VAL A 68 3.31 -0.10 -2.55
C VAL A 68 2.86 0.82 -3.68
N PHE A 69 3.71 1.09 -4.67
CA PHE A 69 3.38 1.99 -5.77
C PHE A 69 2.24 1.46 -6.65
N VAL A 70 2.16 0.14 -6.83
CA VAL A 70 0.99 -0.45 -7.52
C VAL A 70 -0.29 -0.19 -6.73
N LEU A 71 -0.28 -0.38 -5.40
CA LEU A 71 -1.45 -0.09 -4.56
C LEU A 71 -1.80 1.41 -4.59
N CYS A 72 -0.80 2.30 -4.55
CA CYS A 72 -1.00 3.74 -4.70
C CYS A 72 -1.69 4.10 -6.03
N ALA A 73 -1.22 3.51 -7.14
CA ALA A 73 -1.81 3.75 -8.46
C ALA A 73 -3.26 3.26 -8.54
N VAL A 74 -3.59 2.13 -7.89
CA VAL A 74 -4.97 1.63 -7.84
C VAL A 74 -5.89 2.60 -7.09
N VAL A 75 -5.44 3.11 -5.92
CA VAL A 75 -6.22 4.10 -5.14
C VAL A 75 -6.44 5.39 -5.93
N MET A 76 -5.40 5.87 -6.63
CA MET A 76 -5.52 7.08 -7.45
C MET A 76 -6.28 6.90 -8.77
N GLY A 77 -6.42 5.66 -9.26
CA GLY A 77 -7.02 5.38 -10.56
C GLY A 77 -8.53 5.64 -10.63
N ARG A 78 -9.20 5.77 -9.49
CA ARG A 78 -10.65 6.03 -9.38
C ARG A 78 -10.92 7.10 -8.32
N PRO A 79 -10.68 8.38 -8.62
CA PRO A 79 -11.13 9.44 -7.71
C PRO A 79 -12.66 9.37 -7.60
N TYR A 80 -13.20 9.66 -6.41
CA TYR A 80 -14.64 9.71 -6.09
C TYR A 80 -15.38 8.37 -5.89
N ASP A 81 -14.70 7.23 -6.02
CA ASP A 81 -15.32 5.92 -5.78
C ASP A 81 -14.54 5.14 -4.72
N THR A 82 -15.26 4.38 -3.89
CA THR A 82 -14.65 3.51 -2.88
C THR A 82 -15.14 2.08 -3.02
N PRO A 83 -14.63 1.34 -4.03
CA PRO A 83 -14.86 -0.09 -4.14
C PRO A 83 -14.34 -0.85 -2.91
N PRO A 84 -14.83 -2.09 -2.66
CA PRO A 84 -14.48 -2.88 -1.47
C PRO A 84 -12.98 -3.14 -1.28
N TYR A 85 -12.20 -3.16 -2.36
CA TYR A 85 -10.75 -3.37 -2.32
C TYR A 85 -9.95 -2.12 -1.91
N ILE A 86 -10.55 -0.92 -1.94
CA ILE A 86 -9.85 0.34 -1.61
C ILE A 86 -9.55 0.46 -0.11
N PRO A 87 -10.51 0.21 0.81
CA PRO A 87 -10.23 0.19 2.25
C PRO A 87 -9.09 -0.77 2.63
N GLU A 88 -9.06 -1.96 2.02
CA GLU A 88 -7.98 -2.94 2.24
C GLU A 88 -6.63 -2.44 1.73
N ALA A 89 -6.61 -1.80 0.55
CA ALA A 89 -5.40 -1.22 -0.02
C ALA A 89 -4.86 -0.08 0.88
N LEU A 90 -5.71 0.85 1.30
CA LEU A 90 -5.34 1.96 2.19
C LEU A 90 -4.80 1.48 3.54
N ALA A 91 -5.42 0.45 4.13
CA ALA A 91 -4.93 -0.15 5.37
C ALA A 91 -3.62 -0.93 5.20
N ALA A 92 -3.32 -1.44 4.01
CA ALA A 92 -2.00 -2.00 3.71
C ALA A 92 -0.95 -0.88 3.53
N LEU A 93 -1.31 0.21 2.85
CA LEU A 93 -0.46 1.38 2.62
C LEU A 93 -0.08 2.07 3.94
N SER A 94 -1.02 2.23 4.87
CA SER A 94 -0.78 2.89 6.16
C SER A 94 0.35 2.24 6.97
N LYS A 95 0.58 0.93 6.82
CA LYS A 95 1.68 0.22 7.50
C LYS A 95 3.07 0.63 6.97
N HIS A 96 3.14 1.30 5.83
CA HIS A 96 4.38 1.77 5.21
C HIS A 96 4.66 3.28 5.44
N SER A 97 3.73 4.05 6.01
CA SER A 97 3.88 5.51 6.19
C SER A 97 4.92 5.90 7.27
N PHE A 98 5.06 5.07 8.30
CA PHE A 98 5.95 5.31 9.46
C PHE A 98 7.14 4.36 9.54
N GLU A 99 7.31 3.45 8.58
CA GLU A 99 8.38 2.46 8.58
C GLU A 99 9.72 3.10 8.19
N GLN A 100 10.65 3.19 9.15
CA GLN A 100 11.99 3.77 8.93
C GLN A 100 12.83 2.98 7.92
N ARG A 101 12.57 1.67 7.78
CA ARG A 101 13.21 0.83 6.75
C ARG A 101 12.49 0.86 5.40
N ALA A 102 11.49 1.72 5.23
CA ALA A 102 10.84 1.85 3.95
C ALA A 102 11.83 2.37 2.92
N SER A 103 11.76 1.80 1.71
CA SER A 103 12.55 2.29 0.58
C SER A 103 12.30 3.79 0.35
N MET A 104 13.32 4.51 -0.13
CA MET A 104 13.20 5.95 -0.40
C MET A 104 11.96 6.27 -1.25
N GLY A 105 11.23 7.32 -0.86
CA GLY A 105 10.01 7.78 -1.51
C GLY A 105 8.74 6.97 -1.21
N VAL A 106 8.82 5.79 -0.58
CA VAL A 106 7.63 4.98 -0.23
C VAL A 106 6.74 5.70 0.77
N ARG A 107 7.33 6.28 1.83
CA ARG A 107 6.58 6.96 2.90
C ARG A 107 5.85 8.19 2.38
N ASP A 108 6.55 9.02 1.61
CA ASP A 108 6.02 10.28 1.10
C ASP A 108 4.91 10.02 0.09
N GLU A 109 5.10 9.02 -0.78
CA GLU A 109 4.08 8.63 -1.74
C GLU A 109 2.82 8.06 -1.07
N VAL A 110 2.97 7.23 -0.03
CA VAL A 110 1.84 6.74 0.76
C VAL A 110 1.05 7.89 1.39
N LYS A 111 1.76 8.83 2.04
CA LYS A 111 1.12 10.00 2.67
C LYS A 111 0.38 10.85 1.63
N ARG A 112 1.03 11.13 0.50
CA ARG A 112 0.45 11.88 -0.62
C ARG A 112 -0.84 11.24 -1.11
N VAL A 113 -0.83 9.91 -1.32
CA VAL A 113 -1.99 9.16 -1.83
C VAL A 113 -3.13 9.13 -0.81
N CYS A 114 -2.85 8.89 0.47
CA CYS A 114 -3.88 8.90 1.52
C CYS A 114 -4.52 10.29 1.66
N SER A 115 -3.72 11.36 1.64
CA SER A 115 -4.22 12.73 1.67
C SER A 115 -5.08 13.05 0.45
N GLU A 116 -4.65 12.63 -0.74
CA GLU A 116 -5.37 12.87 -1.98
C GLU A 116 -6.69 12.09 -2.04
N PHE A 117 -6.69 10.85 -1.55
CA PHE A 117 -7.91 10.06 -1.38
C PHE A 117 -8.91 10.78 -0.47
N LYS A 118 -8.46 11.23 0.71
CA LYS A 118 -9.32 11.97 1.63
C LYS A 118 -9.86 13.24 1.00
N ARG A 119 -9.00 14.03 0.34
CA ARG A 119 -9.35 15.28 -0.35
C ARG A 119 -10.46 15.06 -1.38
N THR A 120 -10.32 14.04 -2.23
CA THR A 120 -11.27 13.74 -3.32
C THR A 120 -12.59 13.14 -2.84
N HIS A 121 -12.66 12.60 -1.63
CA HIS A 121 -13.87 11.96 -1.07
C HIS A 121 -14.54 12.80 0.03
N THR A 122 -14.05 14.03 0.28
CA THR A 122 -14.55 14.92 1.34
C THR A 122 -16.05 15.18 1.23
N ASP A 123 -16.53 15.51 0.03
CA ASP A 123 -17.90 15.97 -0.19
C ASP A 123 -18.94 14.91 0.18
N TYR A 124 -18.60 13.62 0.04
CA TYR A 124 -19.49 12.50 0.35
C TYR A 124 -18.88 11.49 1.35
N TRP A 125 -18.04 11.99 2.25
CA TRP A 125 -17.25 11.16 3.16
C TRP A 125 -18.11 10.23 4.03
N GLU A 126 -19.28 10.70 4.47
CA GLU A 126 -20.21 9.93 5.31
C GLU A 126 -20.70 8.62 4.66
N ALA A 127 -20.75 8.57 3.33
CA ALA A 127 -21.07 7.34 2.62
C ALA A 127 -19.83 6.48 2.37
N HIS A 128 -18.72 7.09 1.96
CA HIS A 128 -17.47 6.38 1.71
C HIS A 128 -16.96 5.67 2.97
N LYS A 129 -17.02 6.31 4.14
CA LYS A 129 -16.56 5.72 5.40
C LYS A 129 -17.33 4.45 5.81
N LYS A 130 -18.53 4.22 5.29
CA LYS A 130 -19.31 2.99 5.55
C LYS A 130 -18.70 1.74 4.90
N GLN A 131 -17.82 1.92 3.91
CA GLN A 131 -17.08 0.82 3.28
C GLN A 131 -15.88 0.36 4.12
N PHE A 132 -15.50 1.14 5.14
CA PHE A 132 -14.34 0.86 5.98
C PHE A 132 -14.75 0.19 7.29
N THR A 133 -13.87 -0.65 7.81
CA THR A 133 -13.91 -1.02 9.22
C THR A 133 -13.34 0.11 10.08
N GLN A 134 -13.64 0.10 11.38
CA GLN A 134 -13.11 1.09 12.31
C GLN A 134 -11.58 1.13 12.32
N GLU A 135 -10.92 -0.02 12.33
CA GLU A 135 -9.44 -0.13 12.26
C GLU A 135 -8.87 0.48 10.98
N GLN A 136 -9.54 0.30 9.84
CA GLN A 136 -9.09 0.86 8.56
C GLN A 136 -9.24 2.39 8.54
N LEU A 137 -10.28 2.93 9.17
CA LEU A 137 -10.47 4.39 9.30
C LEU A 137 -9.39 4.99 10.20
N GLU A 138 -9.14 4.41 11.37
CA GLU A 138 -8.10 4.86 12.29
C GLU A 138 -6.73 4.87 11.60
N ALA A 139 -6.38 3.78 10.91
CA ALA A 139 -5.12 3.70 10.19
C ALA A 139 -5.00 4.74 9.05
N LEU A 140 -6.12 5.15 8.43
CA LEU A 140 -6.12 6.23 7.43
C LEU A 140 -5.92 7.59 8.11
N GLU A 141 -6.65 7.86 9.20
CA GLU A 141 -6.57 9.13 9.96
C GLU A 141 -5.17 9.37 10.53
N ASP A 142 -4.50 8.32 11.04
CA ASP A 142 -3.12 8.41 11.52
C ASP A 142 -2.15 8.91 10.43
N VAL A 143 -2.34 8.45 9.19
CA VAL A 143 -1.49 8.85 8.06
C VAL A 143 -1.75 10.31 7.66
N VAL A 144 -3.02 10.70 7.52
CA VAL A 144 -3.40 12.03 6.99
C VAL A 144 -3.27 13.14 8.04
N SER A 145 -3.35 12.82 9.33
CA SER A 145 -3.14 13.77 10.42
C SER A 145 -1.66 14.18 10.59
N THR A 146 -0.72 13.43 9.99
CA THR A 146 0.70 13.76 10.05
C THR A 146 1.01 14.92 9.09
N PRO A 147 1.48 16.08 9.58
CA PRO A 147 1.82 17.21 8.72
C PRO A 147 2.89 16.83 7.69
N HIS A 148 2.70 17.24 6.43
CA HIS A 148 3.68 17.01 5.35
C HIS A 148 4.94 17.90 5.46
N TYR A 149 5.03 18.77 6.49
CA TYR A 149 6.03 19.83 6.58
C TYR A 149 7.35 19.44 7.27
N TYR A 150 7.44 18.24 7.85
CA TYR A 150 8.62 17.78 8.62
C TYR A 150 9.34 16.57 7.99
N ALA A 151 9.21 16.36 6.68
CA ALA A 151 9.93 15.30 5.96
C ALA A 151 11.23 15.84 5.35
#